data_AF-A0A1G1H5N0-F1
#
_entry.id   AF-A0A1G1H5N0-F1
#
_cell.length_a   1.000
_cell.length_b   1.000
_cell.length_c   1.000
_cell.angle_alpha   90.00
_cell.angle_beta   90.00
_cell.angle_gamma   90.00
#
_symmetry.space_group_name_H-M   'P 1'
#
loop_
_entity.id
_entity.type
_entity.pdbx_description
1 polymer ?
#
loop_
_entity_poly.entity_id
_entity_poly.type
_entity_poly.pdbx_seq_one_letter_code
_entity_poly.pdbx_strand_id
1 'polypeptide(L)'
;MAVEAIEGTDEAIKRGGKLAGKGAVIVKVSKPDQDMRFDVPVVGSDTLKAMHEVSARVLAIEAKKSIILGKDKMIEESNKAGIAIVGYKG
;
A
#
# COMPACT_ATOMS: atom_id res chain seq x y z
N MET A 1 1.97 -7.45 13.31
CA MET A 1 0.85 -7.14 12.40
C MET A 1 0.22 -5.82 12.82
N ALA A 2 -0.19 -4.97 11.89
CA ALA A 2 -0.83 -3.69 12.18
C ALA A 2 -2.05 -3.49 11.27
N VAL A 3 -3.00 -2.68 11.74
CA VAL A 3 -4.14 -2.17 10.97
C VAL A 3 -4.04 -0.65 10.99
N GLU A 4 -4.27 -0.02 9.84
CA GLU A 4 -4.33 1.43 9.70
C GLU A 4 -5.49 1.99 10.54
N ALA A 5 -5.20 3.00 11.35
CA ALA A 5 -6.21 3.80 12.03
C ALA A 5 -5.98 5.30 11.70
N ILE A 6 -6.16 6.19 12.68
CA ILE A 6 -6.11 7.64 12.46
C ILE A 6 -4.72 8.15 12.06
N GLU A 7 -3.66 7.36 12.26
CA GLU A 7 -2.29 7.70 11.89
C GLU A 7 -2.04 7.70 10.39
N GLY A 8 -2.92 7.08 9.60
CA GLY A 8 -2.78 6.96 8.16
C GLY A 8 -1.83 5.85 7.70
N THR A 9 -1.76 5.67 6.39
CA THR A 9 -1.17 4.49 5.76
C THR A 9 0.32 4.36 6.01
N ASP A 10 1.10 5.44 5.86
CA ASP A 10 2.56 5.35 5.91
C ASP A 10 3.07 5.00 7.32
N GLU A 11 2.47 5.60 8.35
CA GLU A 11 2.80 5.28 9.75
C GLU A 11 2.31 3.88 10.13
N ALA A 12 1.18 3.43 9.60
CA ALA A 12 0.72 2.05 9.76
C ALA A 12 1.70 1.04 9.12
N ILE A 13 2.24 1.34 7.94
CA ILE A 13 3.27 0.52 7.26
C ILE A 13 4.54 0.48 8.11
N LYS A 14 5.05 1.63 8.56
CA LYS A 14 6.27 1.69 9.38
C LYS A 14 6.12 0.91 10.67
N ARG A 15 4.99 1.08 11.36
CA ARG A 15 4.69 0.36 12.61
C ARG A 15 4.52 -1.13 12.39
N GLY A 16 3.72 -1.53 11.40
CA GLY A 16 3.46 -2.93 11.07
C GLY A 16 4.70 -3.66 10.57
N GLY A 17 5.46 -3.02 9.68
CA GLY A 17 6.67 -3.57 9.07
C GLY A 17 7.81 -3.78 10.06
N LYS A 18 8.02 -2.84 11.01
CA LYS A 18 8.99 -3.03 12.11
C LYS A 18 8.69 -4.28 12.94
N LEU A 19 7.41 -4.60 13.15
CA LEU A 19 6.99 -5.78 13.89
C LEU A 19 7.00 -7.07 13.05
N ALA A 20 6.73 -6.97 11.75
CA ALA A 20 6.68 -8.11 10.84
C ALA A 20 8.08 -8.58 10.38
N GLY A 21 9.07 -7.68 10.38
CA GLY A 21 10.39 -7.94 9.83
C GLY A 21 10.41 -7.90 8.29
N LYS A 22 11.49 -8.41 7.70
CA LYS A 22 11.69 -8.40 6.24
C LYS A 22 10.62 -9.23 5.54
N GLY A 23 10.14 -8.74 4.41
CA GLY A 23 9.15 -9.48 3.60
C GLY A 23 7.69 -9.17 3.91
N ALA A 24 7.41 -8.11 4.68
CA ALA A 24 6.04 -7.72 5.01
C ALA A 24 5.16 -7.53 3.76
N VAL A 25 3.91 -7.97 3.88
CA VAL A 25 2.85 -7.80 2.88
C VAL A 25 1.88 -6.73 3.37
N ILE A 26 1.68 -5.70 2.55
CA ILE A 26 0.82 -4.57 2.85
C ILE A 26 -0.44 -4.75 2.01
N VAL A 27 -1.59 -4.69 2.66
CA VAL A 27 -2.90 -4.86 2.00
C VAL A 27 -3.71 -3.59 2.22
N LYS A 28 -4.15 -2.96 1.13
CA LYS A 28 -5.05 -1.79 1.18
C LYS A 28 -6.33 -2.12 0.40
N VAL A 29 -7.43 -2.20 1.13
CA VAL A 29 -8.76 -2.51 0.58
C VAL A 29 -9.73 -1.40 0.95
N SER A 30 -10.79 -1.22 0.15
CA SER A 30 -11.88 -0.32 0.51
C SER A 30 -12.66 -0.89 1.69
N LYS A 31 -13.20 -0.02 2.55
CA LYS A 31 -14.16 -0.45 3.57
C LYS A 31 -15.44 -1.00 2.91
N PRO A 32 -16.19 -1.87 3.58
CA PRO A 32 -17.57 -2.15 3.20
C PRO A 32 -18.33 -0.82 3.07
N ASP A 33 -19.07 -0.65 1.97
CA ASP A 33 -19.87 0.55 1.67
C ASP A 33 -19.08 1.86 1.56
N GLN A 34 -17.78 1.79 1.25
CA GLN A 34 -16.95 2.96 0.94
C GLN A 34 -17.57 3.81 -0.18
N ASP A 35 -17.92 5.06 0.11
CA ASP A 35 -18.41 5.98 -0.92
C ASP A 35 -17.24 6.51 -1.75
N MET A 36 -17.08 5.89 -2.93
CA MET A 36 -16.02 6.19 -3.89
C MET A 36 -16.10 7.60 -4.50
N ARG A 37 -17.14 8.39 -4.20
CA ARG A 37 -17.21 9.80 -4.63
C ARG A 37 -16.48 10.73 -3.67
N PHE A 38 -16.31 10.30 -2.42
CA PHE A 38 -15.74 11.14 -1.36
C PHE A 38 -14.39 10.62 -0.87
N ASP A 39 -14.20 9.30 -0.85
CA ASP A 39 -12.99 8.71 -0.29
C ASP A 39 -12.60 7.45 -1.07
N VAL A 40 -11.73 7.64 -2.06
CA VAL A 40 -11.15 6.58 -2.88
C VAL A 40 -9.78 6.23 -2.30
N PRO A 41 -9.48 4.95 -2.00
CA PRO A 41 -8.15 4.56 -1.58
C PRO A 41 -7.08 4.97 -2.59
N VAL A 42 -6.02 5.62 -2.11
CA VAL A 42 -4.90 6.08 -2.94
C VAL A 42 -3.60 5.45 -2.47
N VAL A 43 -2.75 5.08 -3.42
CA VAL A 43 -1.34 4.69 -3.19
C VAL A 43 -0.44 5.45 -4.15
N GLY A 44 0.81 5.70 -3.75
CA GLY A 44 1.78 6.43 -4.56
C GLY A 44 3.23 6.20 -4.11
N SER A 45 4.15 7.02 -4.61
CA SER A 45 5.58 6.91 -4.28
C SER A 45 5.87 6.99 -2.78
N ASP A 46 5.11 7.76 -1.99
CA ASP A 46 5.33 7.84 -0.54
C ASP A 46 5.00 6.53 0.17
N THR A 47 3.95 5.83 -0.29
CA THR A 47 3.64 4.47 0.15
C THR A 47 4.81 3.51 -0.12
N LEU A 48 5.44 3.60 -1.31
CA LEU A 48 6.62 2.79 -1.63
C LEU A 48 7.82 3.14 -0.76
N LYS A 49 8.05 4.42 -0.42
CA LYS A 49 9.12 4.82 0.50
C LYS A 49 8.92 4.20 1.88
N ALA A 50 7.71 4.31 2.44
CA ALA A 50 7.38 3.70 3.72
C ALA A 50 7.57 2.17 3.70
N MET A 51 7.21 1.51 2.60
CA MET A 51 7.44 0.08 2.40
C MET A 51 8.93 -0.27 2.33
N HIS A 52 9.74 0.55 1.66
CA HIS A 52 11.17 0.34 1.53
C HIS A 52 11.88 0.43 2.88
N GLU A 53 11.52 1.42 3.71
CA GLU A 53 12.08 1.61 5.07
C GLU A 53 11.95 0.36 5.95
N VAL A 54 10.87 -0.41 5.76
CA VAL A 54 10.61 -1.64 6.52
C VAL A 54 10.92 -2.93 5.78
N SER A 55 11.57 -2.85 4.60
CA SER A 55 11.87 -4.02 3.76
C SER A 55 10.62 -4.87 3.43
N ALA A 56 9.48 -4.20 3.20
CA ALA A 56 8.27 -4.85 2.70
C ALA A 56 8.47 -5.33 1.25
N ARG A 57 7.67 -6.33 0.83
CA ARG A 57 7.84 -6.98 -0.48
C ARG A 57 6.62 -6.98 -1.37
N VAL A 58 5.42 -6.79 -0.80
CA VAL A 58 4.18 -6.85 -1.57
C VAL A 58 3.25 -5.73 -1.14
N LEU A 59 2.72 -5.02 -2.12
CA LEU A 59 1.56 -4.14 -1.99
C LEU A 59 0.38 -4.78 -2.71
N ALA A 60 -0.60 -5.28 -1.96
CA ALA A 60 -1.86 -5.75 -2.51
C ALA A 60 -2.91 -4.64 -2.39
N ILE A 61 -3.55 -4.30 -3.50
CA ILE A 61 -4.64 -3.32 -3.58
C ILE A 61 -5.87 -3.94 -4.22
N GLU A 62 -7.05 -3.39 -3.90
CA GLU A 62 -8.29 -3.83 -4.52
C GLU A 62 -8.40 -3.30 -5.97
N ALA A 63 -8.51 -4.23 -6.92
CA ALA A 63 -8.57 -3.90 -8.34
C ALA A 63 -9.84 -3.05 -8.63
N LYS A 64 -9.66 -1.98 -9.41
CA LYS A 64 -10.72 -1.04 -9.81
C LYS A 64 -11.34 -0.22 -8.66
N LYS A 65 -10.84 -0.34 -7.43
CA LYS A 65 -11.28 0.45 -6.26
C LYS A 65 -10.14 1.23 -5.61
N SER A 66 -9.05 1.47 -6.32
CA SER A 66 -7.93 2.27 -5.82
C SER A 66 -7.31 3.10 -6.94
N ILE A 67 -6.80 4.28 -6.58
CA ILE A 67 -6.04 5.15 -7.47
C ILE A 67 -4.54 4.94 -7.20
N ILE A 68 -3.78 4.79 -8.28
CA ILE A 68 -2.32 4.78 -8.25
C ILE A 68 -1.82 6.13 -8.75
N LEU A 69 -1.30 6.96 -7.86
CA LEU A 69 -0.71 8.25 -8.22
C LEU A 69 0.61 8.04 -8.95
N GLY A 70 0.76 8.68 -10.12
CA GLY A 70 1.98 8.56 -10.92
C GLY A 70 2.29 7.12 -11.30
N LYS A 71 1.28 6.38 -11.77
CA LYS A 71 1.34 4.93 -12.04
C LYS A 71 2.65 4.45 -12.66
N ASP A 72 3.11 5.05 -13.75
CA ASP A 72 4.31 4.58 -14.45
C ASP A 72 5.57 4.72 -13.59
N LYS A 73 5.69 5.85 -12.88
CA LYS A 73 6.76 6.08 -11.91
C LYS A 73 6.70 5.10 -10.74
N MET A 74 5.49 4.84 -10.22
CA MET A 74 5.32 3.88 -9.12
C MET A 74 5.72 2.46 -9.53
N ILE A 75 5.38 2.04 -10.76
CA ILE A 75 5.80 0.74 -11.31
C ILE A 75 7.32 0.67 -11.47
N GLU A 76 7.95 1.72 -11.98
CA GLU A 76 9.40 1.79 -12.12
C GLU A 76 10.11 1.69 -10.76
N GLU A 77 9.66 2.48 -9.79
CA GLU A 77 10.19 2.50 -8.42
C GLU A 77 9.98 1.16 -7.71
N SER A 78 8.81 0.54 -7.85
CA SER A 78 8.52 -0.76 -7.25
C SER A 78 9.41 -1.87 -7.81
N ASN A 79 9.64 -1.86 -9.13
CA ASN A 79 10.53 -2.81 -9.78
C ASN A 79 11.97 -2.66 -9.28
N LYS A 80 12.47 -1.43 -9.21
CA LYS A 80 13.81 -1.13 -8.66
C LYS A 80 13.95 -1.56 -7.19
N ALA A 81 12.90 -1.37 -6.39
CA ALA A 81 12.87 -1.75 -4.98
C ALA A 81 12.65 -3.25 -4.74
N GLY A 82 12.31 -4.03 -5.78
CA GLY A 82 11.92 -5.43 -5.63
C GLY A 82 10.65 -5.60 -4.79
N ILE A 83 9.66 -4.71 -5.01
CA ILE A 83 8.34 -4.72 -4.41
C ILE A 83 7.32 -5.09 -5.49
N ALA A 84 6.56 -6.15 -5.27
CA ALA A 84 5.46 -6.54 -6.16
C ALA A 84 4.20 -5.71 -5.85
N ILE A 85 3.55 -5.18 -6.88
CA ILE A 85 2.23 -4.56 -6.76
C ILE A 85 1.21 -5.52 -7.37
N VAL A 86 0.19 -5.89 -6.59
CA VAL A 86 -0.83 -6.87 -6.99
C VAL A 86 -2.21 -6.24 -6.88
N GLY A 87 -2.97 -6.27 -7.97
CA GLY A 87 -4.40 -5.97 -7.96
C GLY A 87 -5.21 -7.23 -7.68
N TYR A 88 -5.91 -7.28 -6.55
CA TYR A 88 -6.76 -8.40 -6.18
C TYR A 88 -8.24 -8.09 -6.46
N LYS A 89 -8.98 -9.08 -6.98
CA LYS A 89 -10.43 -8.97 -7.17
C LYS A 89 -11.11 -9.49 -5.90
N GLY A 90 -11.60 -8.56 -5.08
CA GLY A 90 -12.44 -8.86 -3.91
C GLY A 90 -13.80 -9.45 -4.28
#